data_AF-A0A355ALT2-F1
#
_entry.id   AF-A0A355ALT2-F1
#
_cell.length_a   1.000
_cell.length_b   1.000
_cell.length_c   1.000
_cell.angle_alpha   90.00
_cell.angle_beta   90.00
_cell.angle_gamma   90.00
#
_symmetry.space_group_name_H-M   'P 1'
#
loop_
_entity.id
_entity.type
_entity.pdbx_description
1 polymer ?
#
loop_
_entity_poly.entity_id
_entity_poly.type
_entity_poly.pdbx_seq_one_letter_code
_entity_poly.pdbx_strand_id
1 'polypeptide(L)'
;MGHITVTTYRAFACAIFLTCLLACGVLPAAQEDTSERPNILFLFADDLTYEAIRAFGHTDIDTPNIDRLVNRGTTFSHAYNMGSWSGAVCVASRTMLITGRSVWDANDI
;
A
#
# COMPACT_ATOMS: atom_id res chain seq x y z
N MET A 1 18.65 -65.38 7.60
CA MET A 1 18.41 -64.66 6.32
C MET A 1 17.65 -63.33 6.46
N GLY A 2 17.24 -62.86 7.66
CA GLY A 2 16.48 -61.59 7.81
C GLY A 2 17.27 -60.32 8.17
N HIS A 3 18.53 -60.43 8.59
CA HIS A 3 19.33 -59.27 9.05
C HIS A 3 19.97 -58.44 7.91
N ILE A 4 20.20 -59.05 6.74
CA ILE A 4 20.88 -58.39 5.60
C ILE A 4 19.92 -57.44 4.87
N THR A 5 18.63 -57.78 4.81
CA THR A 5 17.59 -57.00 4.14
C THR A 5 17.24 -55.72 4.92
N VAL A 6 17.18 -55.76 6.25
CA VAL A 6 16.86 -54.57 7.08
C VAL A 6 17.97 -53.53 7.05
N THR A 7 19.23 -53.97 6.96
CA THR A 7 20.40 -53.07 6.91
C THR A 7 20.46 -52.28 5.60
N THR A 8 20.05 -52.89 4.48
CA THR A 8 20.00 -52.23 3.17
C THR A 8 18.89 -51.19 3.08
N TYR A 9 17.68 -51.47 3.57
CA TYR A 9 16.59 -50.46 3.61
C TYR A 9 16.94 -49.22 4.45
N ARG A 10 17.67 -49.39 5.57
CA ARG A 10 18.12 -48.26 6.40
C ARG A 10 19.19 -47.41 5.71
N ALA A 11 20.07 -48.02 4.92
CA ALA A 11 21.09 -47.31 4.13
C ALA A 11 20.46 -46.51 2.97
N PHE A 12 19.48 -47.09 2.26
CA PHE A 12 18.75 -46.38 1.20
C PHE A 12 17.89 -45.22 1.75
N ALA A 13 17.23 -45.41 2.89
CA ALA A 13 16.49 -44.34 3.56
C ALA A 13 17.40 -43.18 3.99
N CYS A 14 18.62 -43.48 4.50
CA CYS A 14 19.59 -42.46 4.87
C CYS A 14 20.15 -41.70 3.67
N ALA A 15 20.39 -42.39 2.54
CA ALA A 15 20.85 -41.77 1.30
C ALA A 15 19.78 -40.83 0.70
N ILE A 16 18.51 -41.22 0.71
CA ILE A 16 17.40 -40.36 0.26
C ILE A 16 17.28 -39.13 1.17
N PHE A 17 17.38 -39.31 2.49
CA PHE A 17 17.33 -38.22 3.45
C PHE A 17 18.48 -37.22 3.25
N LEU A 18 19.70 -37.72 3.02
CA LEU A 18 20.89 -36.90 2.77
C LEU A 18 20.80 -36.14 1.43
N THR A 19 20.21 -36.77 0.40
CA THR A 19 20.00 -36.15 -0.92
C THR A 19 18.95 -35.05 -0.85
N CYS A 20 17.87 -35.25 -0.08
CA CYS A 20 16.88 -34.20 0.18
C CYS A 20 17.45 -33.02 0.98
N LEU A 21 18.33 -33.28 1.96
CA LEU A 21 19.03 -32.24 2.72
C LEU A 21 19.95 -31.40 1.84
N LEU A 22 20.68 -32.03 0.92
CA LEU A 22 21.54 -31.34 -0.05
C LEU A 22 20.72 -30.55 -1.09
N ALA A 23 19.56 -31.06 -1.53
CA ALA A 23 18.68 -30.36 -2.46
C ALA A 23 18.00 -29.13 -1.83
N CYS A 24 17.73 -29.16 -0.51
CA CYS A 24 17.12 -28.04 0.20
C CYS A 24 18.09 -26.87 0.43
N GLY A 25 19.41 -27.11 0.38
CA GLY A 25 20.45 -26.10 0.58
C GLY A 25 20.71 -25.19 -0.64
N VAL A 26 20.07 -25.43 -1.78
CA VAL A 26 20.28 -24.67 -3.04
C VAL A 26 19.11 -23.74 -3.36
N LEU A 27 18.20 -23.51 -2.40
CA LEU A 27 17.21 -22.45 -2.56
C LEU A 27 17.96 -21.11 -2.66
N PRO A 28 17.77 -20.34 -3.76
CA PRO A 28 18.30 -18.99 -3.82
C PRO A 28 17.79 -18.26 -2.59
N ALA A 29 18.70 -17.70 -1.79
CA ALA A 29 18.32 -16.79 -0.73
C ALA A 29 17.39 -15.74 -1.36
N ALA A 30 16.17 -15.63 -0.85
CA ALA A 30 15.24 -14.59 -1.29
C ALA A 30 16.00 -13.28 -1.17
N GLN A 31 16.33 -12.69 -2.32
CA GLN A 31 17.04 -11.44 -2.38
C GLN A 31 16.11 -10.44 -1.68
N GLU A 32 16.54 -9.93 -0.52
CA GLU A 32 15.83 -8.85 0.14
C GLU A 32 15.76 -7.72 -0.89
N ASP A 33 14.57 -7.55 -1.45
CA ASP A 33 14.28 -6.41 -2.30
C ASP A 33 14.37 -5.21 -1.35
N THR A 34 15.54 -4.56 -1.31
CA THR A 34 15.78 -3.33 -0.56
C THR A 34 15.05 -2.18 -1.26
N SER A 35 13.77 -2.40 -1.59
CA SER A 35 12.82 -1.39 -2.01
C SER A 35 12.89 -0.29 -0.97
N GLU A 36 13.61 0.78 -1.31
CA GLU A 36 13.74 1.94 -0.44
C GLU A 36 12.34 2.39 -0.03
N ARG A 37 12.17 2.66 1.27
CA ARG A 37 10.87 3.09 1.78
C ARG A 37 10.47 4.37 1.04
N PRO A 38 9.31 4.41 0.38
CA PRO A 38 8.91 5.58 -0.37
C PRO A 38 8.68 6.75 0.60
N ASN A 39 9.09 7.94 0.18
CA ASN A 39 8.72 9.17 0.86
C ASN A 39 7.26 9.51 0.54
N ILE A 40 6.47 9.84 1.56
CA ILE A 40 5.07 10.23 1.39
C ILE A 40 4.97 11.74 1.51
N LEU A 41 4.59 12.42 0.41
CA LEU A 41 4.23 13.82 0.41
C LEU A 41 2.71 13.94 0.35
N PHE A 42 2.12 14.50 1.41
CA PHE A 42 0.69 14.74 1.50
C PHE A 42 0.39 16.24 1.32
N LEU A 43 -0.36 16.59 0.27
CA LEU A 43 -0.77 17.96 -0.05
C LEU A 43 -2.26 18.13 0.23
N PHE A 44 -2.62 19.13 1.03
CA PHE A 44 -4.01 19.45 1.37
C PHE A 44 -4.31 20.91 1.01
N ALA A 45 -5.16 21.13 0.00
CA ALA A 45 -5.57 22.46 -0.43
C ALA A 45 -6.84 22.89 0.31
N ASP A 46 -6.90 24.16 0.71
CA ASP A 46 -8.08 24.74 1.36
C ASP A 46 -9.08 25.22 0.30
N ASP A 47 -10.36 24.90 0.48
CA ASP A 47 -11.47 25.30 -0.39
C ASP A 47 -11.29 25.02 -1.90
N LEU A 48 -10.49 24.00 -2.26
CA LEU A 48 -10.31 23.58 -3.65
C LEU A 48 -11.55 22.81 -4.14
N THR A 49 -12.35 23.42 -5.01
CA THR A 49 -13.44 22.74 -5.70
C THR A 49 -12.92 21.76 -6.76
N TYR A 50 -13.66 20.67 -7.00
CA TYR A 50 -13.36 19.70 -8.06
C TYR A 50 -13.22 20.37 -9.43
N GLU A 51 -14.05 21.38 -9.70
CA GLU A 51 -14.09 22.10 -10.98
C GLU A 51 -12.85 22.99 -11.21
N ALA A 52 -12.03 23.22 -10.18
CA ALA A 52 -10.86 24.09 -10.25
C ALA A 52 -9.61 23.43 -10.86
N ILE A 53 -9.75 22.24 -11.45
CA ILE A 53 -8.66 21.50 -12.10
C ILE A 53 -8.97 21.37 -13.58
N ARG A 54 -8.09 21.92 -14.43
CA ARG A 54 -8.28 21.93 -15.90
C ARG A 54 -8.47 20.54 -16.46
N ALA A 55 -7.69 19.57 -15.98
CA ALA A 55 -7.78 18.18 -16.42
C ALA A 55 -9.17 17.53 -16.24
N PHE A 56 -10.06 18.12 -15.45
CA PHE A 56 -11.43 17.63 -15.24
C PHE A 56 -12.48 18.25 -16.18
N GLY A 57 -12.04 19.04 -17.17
CA GLY A 57 -12.90 19.51 -18.27
C GLY A 57 -13.17 21.01 -18.30
N HIS A 58 -12.61 21.78 -17.36
CA HIS A 58 -12.77 23.23 -17.32
C HIS A 58 -11.62 23.92 -18.05
N THR A 59 -11.90 24.56 -19.20
CA THR A 59 -10.87 25.16 -20.06
C THR A 59 -10.39 26.54 -19.60
N ASP A 60 -11.12 27.19 -18.71
CA ASP A 60 -10.87 28.59 -18.29
C ASP A 60 -9.82 28.69 -17.18
N ILE A 61 -9.33 27.55 -16.68
CA ILE A 61 -8.40 27.45 -15.56
C ILE A 61 -7.11 26.81 -16.06
N ASP A 62 -5.95 27.31 -15.62
CA ASP A 62 -4.65 26.73 -15.97
C ASP A 62 -3.97 26.11 -14.75
N THR A 63 -3.88 24.78 -14.73
CA THR A 63 -3.29 23.98 -13.63
C THR A 63 -2.21 23.01 -14.10
N PRO A 64 -1.17 23.47 -14.83
CA PRO A 64 -0.25 22.58 -15.54
C PRO A 64 0.50 21.58 -14.64
N ASN A 65 0.79 21.96 -13.39
CA ASN A 65 1.43 21.07 -12.43
C ASN A 65 0.48 20.01 -11.88
N ILE A 66 -0.79 20.34 -11.62
CA ILE A 66 -1.80 19.39 -11.13
C ILE A 66 -2.24 18.46 -12.27
N ASP A 67 -2.41 18.98 -13.49
CA ASP A 67 -2.72 18.18 -14.67
C ASP A 67 -1.65 17.11 -14.91
N ARG A 68 -0.37 17.46 -14.69
CA ARG A 68 0.74 16.52 -14.78
C ARG A 68 0.69 15.43 -13.70
N LEU A 69 0.12 15.72 -12.52
CA LEU A 69 -0.12 14.73 -11.47
C LEU A 69 -1.29 13.81 -11.83
N VAL A 70 -2.39 14.37 -12.34
CA VAL A 70 -3.56 13.63 -12.83
C VAL A 70 -3.16 12.62 -13.91
N ASN A 71 -2.39 13.04 -14.90
CA ASN A 71 -1.99 12.20 -16.03
C ASN A 71 -0.96 11.11 -15.70
N ARG A 72 -0.18 11.26 -14.61
CA ARG A 72 0.85 10.28 -14.23
C ARG A 72 0.42 9.33 -13.12
N GLY A 73 -0.71 9.60 -12.49
CA GLY A 73 -1.13 8.96 -11.26
C GLY A 73 -2.55 8.42 -11.34
N THR A 74 -3.10 8.12 -10.16
CA THR A 74 -4.48 7.67 -10.01
C THR A 74 -5.33 8.83 -9.49
N THR A 75 -6.46 9.07 -10.14
CA THR A 75 -7.41 10.13 -9.77
C THR A 75 -8.71 9.51 -9.29
N PHE A 76 -9.26 10.05 -8.20
CA PHE A 76 -10.59 9.70 -7.69
C PHE A 76 -11.58 10.79 -8.07
N SER A 77 -12.54 10.49 -8.94
CA SER A 77 -13.59 11.44 -9.36
C SER A 77 -14.72 11.60 -8.34
N HIS A 78 -14.81 10.68 -7.37
CA HIS A 78 -15.87 10.63 -6.36
C HIS A 78 -15.25 10.51 -4.96
N ALA A 79 -14.42 11.48 -4.59
CA ALA A 79 -13.82 11.59 -3.26
C ALA A 79 -14.53 12.70 -2.46
N TYR A 80 -15.02 12.38 -1.26
CA TYR A 80 -15.88 13.26 -0.48
C TYR A 80 -15.33 13.51 0.92
N ASN A 81 -15.58 14.72 1.41
CA ASN A 81 -15.45 15.06 2.83
C ASN A 81 -16.81 14.85 3.51
N MET A 82 -16.83 14.31 4.74
CA MET A 82 -18.07 14.09 5.49
C MET A 82 -18.75 15.40 5.94
N GLY A 83 -18.04 16.52 5.94
CA GLY A 83 -18.59 17.84 6.28
C GLY A 83 -18.59 18.16 7.78
N SER A 84 -19.51 19.01 8.21
CA SER A 84 -19.67 19.47 9.60
C SER A 84 -21.11 19.95 9.86
N TRP A 85 -21.55 19.92 11.12
CA TRP A 85 -22.80 20.55 11.57
C TRP A 85 -22.67 22.06 11.82
N SER A 86 -21.46 22.60 11.74
CA SER A 86 -21.14 24.02 11.90
C SER A 86 -20.57 24.60 10.61
N GLY A 87 -20.76 25.90 10.41
CA GLY A 87 -19.93 26.66 9.48
C GLY A 87 -18.44 26.51 9.81
N ALA A 88 -17.57 26.72 8.82
CA ALA A 88 -16.13 26.41 8.86
C ALA A 88 -15.82 24.90 8.93
N VAL A 89 -16.16 24.18 7.85
CA VAL A 89 -15.89 22.74 7.67
C VAL A 89 -14.39 22.40 7.70
N CYS A 90 -13.50 23.36 7.46
CA CYS A 90 -12.05 23.15 7.37
C CYS A 90 -11.44 22.52 8.64
N VAL A 91 -11.92 22.89 9.83
CA VAL A 91 -11.44 22.31 11.11
C VAL A 91 -11.83 20.84 11.20
N ALA A 92 -13.12 20.54 11.04
CA ALA A 92 -13.63 19.16 11.07
C ALA A 92 -12.95 18.30 9.99
N SER A 93 -12.79 18.82 8.76
CA SER A 93 -12.12 18.13 7.66
C SER A 93 -10.68 17.74 7.99
N ARG A 94 -9.91 18.67 8.54
CA ARG A 94 -8.50 18.44 8.90
C ARG A 94 -8.40 17.46 10.06
N THR A 95 -9.28 17.59 11.06
CA THR A 95 -9.35 16.65 12.18
C THR A 95 -9.59 15.23 11.71
N MET A 96 -10.61 15.00 10.88
CA MET A 96 -10.91 13.67 10.33
C MET A 96 -9.73 13.10 9.56
N LEU A 97 -9.06 13.93 8.75
CA LEU A 97 -7.94 13.51 7.93
C LEU A 97 -6.69 13.16 8.75
N ILE A 98 -6.36 13.93 9.78
CA ILE A 98 -5.19 13.71 10.64
C ILE A 98 -5.40 12.51 11.57
N THR A 99 -6.61 12.37 12.12
CA THR A 99 -6.91 11.35 13.14
C THR A 99 -7.42 10.03 12.55
N GLY A 100 -7.88 10.05 11.30
CA GLY A 100 -8.58 8.92 10.68
C GLY A 100 -9.97 8.67 11.26
N ARG A 101 -10.51 9.58 12.07
CA ARG A 101 -11.84 9.47 12.67
C ARG A 101 -12.92 10.05 11.79
N SER A 102 -14.14 9.56 11.98
CA SER A 102 -15.32 10.08 11.32
C SER A 102 -15.75 11.42 11.94
N VAL A 103 -16.61 12.17 11.25
CA VAL A 103 -17.20 13.41 11.80
C VAL A 103 -17.95 13.17 13.13
N TRP A 104 -18.41 11.94 13.36
CA TRP A 104 -19.15 11.52 14.54
C TRP A 104 -18.26 11.44 15.79
N ASP A 105 -16.98 11.11 15.60
CA ASP A 105 -16.01 10.86 16.69
C ASP A 105 -14.90 11.92 16.71
N ALA A 106 -14.98 12.95 15.86
CA ALA A 106 -13.96 13.96 15.67
C ALA A 106 -13.82 14.95 16.84
N ASN A 107 -14.82 15.01 17.73
CA ASN A 107 -14.80 15.86 18.92
C ASN A 107 -14.22 15.14 20.15
N ASP A 108 -14.00 13.83 20.07
CA ASP A 108 -13.58 12.99 21.21
C ASP A 108 -12.05 12.91 21.36
N ILE A 109 -11.34 13.93 20.85
CA ILE A 109 -9.88 14.04 20.84
C ILE A 109 -9.37 15.17 21.72
#